data_AF-A0A7C5K2G9-F1
#
_entry.id   AF-A0A7C5K2G9-F1
#
_cell.length_a   1.000
_cell.length_b   1.000
_cell.length_c   1.000
_cell.angle_alpha   90.00
_cell.angle_beta   90.00
_cell.angle_gamma   90.00
#
_symmetry.space_group_name_H-M   'P 1'
#
loop_
_entity.id
_entity.type
_entity.pdbx_description
1 polymer ?
#
loop_
_entity_poly.entity_id
_entity_poly.type
_entity_poly.pdbx_seq_one_letter_code
_entity_poly.pdbx_strand_id
1 'polypeptide(L)'
;MEMKIDKRKLAVPVLIGLGVFGLFTHEIGFEEFRVLLSGVDLVLVLLAILFNIGTIIFFTLSWRVLIAEKPSFPRLFQIYLVGVLVSNITPSLGAGGEPVKALLLGNATD
;
A
#
# COMPACT_ATOMS: atom_id res chain seq x y z
N MET A 1 13.28 -3.32 -17.80
CA MET A 1 12.09 -2.79 -18.52
C MET A 1 11.60 -1.55 -17.78
N GLU A 2 11.82 -0.35 -18.31
CA GLU A 2 11.29 0.88 -17.69
C GLU A 2 9.78 0.96 -17.90
N MET A 3 9.03 0.92 -16.80
CA MET A 3 7.58 1.11 -16.84
C MET A 3 7.28 2.62 -16.96
N LYS A 4 7.08 3.12 -18.18
CA LYS A 4 6.63 4.50 -18.42
C LYS A 4 5.18 4.66 -17.95
N ILE A 5 4.99 5.14 -16.73
CA ILE A 5 3.65 5.50 -16.23
C ILE A 5 3.21 6.81 -16.90
N ASP A 6 2.10 6.77 -17.62
CA ASP A 6 1.50 7.95 -18.24
C ASP A 6 0.99 8.90 -17.14
N LYS A 7 1.62 10.07 -17.04
CA LYS A 7 1.32 11.10 -16.04
C LYS A 7 -0.16 11.51 -16.04
N ARG A 8 -0.84 11.45 -17.19
CA ARG A 8 -2.27 11.78 -17.29
C ARG A 8 -3.16 10.74 -16.62
N LYS A 9 -2.78 9.47 -16.68
CA LYS A 9 -3.51 8.36 -16.04
C LYS A 9 -3.33 8.36 -14.52
N LEU A 10 -2.24 8.92 -14.02
CA LEU A 10 -1.99 9.15 -12.59
C LEU A 10 -2.72 10.39 -12.06
N ALA A 11 -2.87 11.44 -12.89
CA ALA A 11 -3.48 12.69 -12.48
C ALA A 11 -4.95 12.54 -12.07
N VAL A 12 -5.73 11.74 -12.80
CA VAL A 12 -7.16 11.54 -12.53
C VAL A 12 -7.43 10.96 -11.12
N PRO A 13 -6.86 9.80 -10.73
CA PRO A 13 -7.07 9.26 -9.38
C PRO A 13 -6.50 10.15 -8.27
N VAL A 14 -5.39 10.86 -8.53
CA VAL A 14 -4.84 11.84 -7.57
C VAL A 14 -5.81 13.00 -7.36
N LEU A 15 -6.38 13.55 -8.43
CA LEU A 15 -7.36 14.63 -8.35
C LEU A 15 -8.65 14.18 -7.66
N ILE A 16 -9.11 12.95 -7.91
CA ILE A 16 -10.25 12.36 -7.19
C ILE A 16 -9.92 12.22 -5.70
N GLY A 17 -8.74 11.68 -5.36
CA GLY A 17 -8.30 11.54 -3.97
C GLY A 17 -8.22 12.89 -3.25
N LEU A 18 -7.64 13.90 -3.89
CA LEU A 18 -7.59 15.27 -3.37
C LEU A 18 -8.99 15.89 -3.24
N GLY A 19 -9.88 15.62 -4.20
CA GLY A 19 -11.27 16.08 -4.15
C GLY A 19 -12.04 15.47 -2.98
N VAL A 20 -11.93 14.15 -2.78
CA VAL A 20 -12.54 13.44 -1.65
C VAL A 20 -11.95 13.94 -0.33
N PHE A 21 -10.62 14.06 -0.23
CA PHE A 21 -9.95 14.57 0.96
C PHE A 21 -10.36 16.02 1.28
N GLY A 22 -10.43 16.88 0.26
CA GLY A 22 -10.92 18.24 0.36
C GLY A 22 -12.37 18.31 0.84
N LEU A 23 -13.24 17.44 0.32
CA LEU A 23 -14.64 17.37 0.74
C LEU A 23 -14.76 16.89 2.19
N PHE A 24 -14.02 15.86 2.59
CA PHE A 24 -13.96 15.41 3.99
C PHE A 24 -13.48 16.49 4.95
N THR A 25 -12.38 17.18 4.60
CA THR A 25 -11.84 18.25 5.45
C THR A 25 -12.73 19.48 5.48
N HIS A 26 -13.49 19.74 4.42
CA HIS A 26 -14.51 20.78 4.39
C HIS A 26 -15.70 20.45 5.30
N GLU A 27 -16.24 19.23 5.22
CA GLU A 27 -17.36 18.78 6.06
C GLU A 27 -17.03 18.78 7.56
N ILE A 28 -15.81 18.37 7.92
CA ILE A 28 -15.33 18.36 9.31
C ILE A 28 -14.95 19.77 9.78
N GLY A 29 -14.51 20.64 8.87
CA GLY A 29 -13.90 21.93 9.21
C GLY A 29 -12.43 21.78 9.58
N PHE A 30 -11.59 22.66 9.02
CA PHE A 30 -10.13 22.56 9.19
C PHE A 30 -9.66 22.69 10.65
N GLU A 31 -10.36 23.47 11.47
CA GLU A 31 -10.03 23.61 12.89
C GLU A 31 -10.31 22.34 13.69
N GLU A 32 -11.47 21.72 13.48
CA GLU A 32 -11.83 20.49 14.16
C GLU A 32 -10.91 19.34 13.71
N PHE A 33 -10.58 19.29 12.42
CA PHE A 33 -9.56 18.39 11.90
C PHE A 33 -8.20 18.54 12.60
N ARG A 34 -7.72 19.79 12.80
CA ARG A 34 -6.46 20.05 13.51
C ARG A 34 -6.52 19.62 14.97
N VAL A 35 -7.62 19.91 15.66
CA VAL A 35 -7.81 19.51 17.06
C VAL A 35 -7.80 17.99 17.18
N LEU A 36 -8.56 17.29 16.33
CA LEU A 36 -8.61 15.82 16.30
C LEU A 36 -7.23 15.20 16.02
N LEU A 37 -6.47 15.75 15.06
CA LEU A 37 -5.10 15.31 14.78
C LEU A 37 -4.14 15.54 15.96
N SER A 38 -4.28 16.67 16.65
CA SER A 38 -3.44 16.99 17.81
C SER A 38 -3.73 16.11 19.03
N GLY A 39 -4.94 15.57 19.14
CA GLY A 39 -5.36 14.66 20.20
C GLY A 39 -5.05 13.18 19.93
N VAL A 40 -4.37 12.86 18.83
CA VAL A 40 -4.02 11.49 18.49
C VAL A 40 -3.06 10.89 19.51
N ASP A 41 -3.40 9.71 20.01
CA ASP A 41 -2.50 8.90 20.82
C ASP A 41 -1.39 8.29 19.93
N LEU A 42 -0.17 8.80 20.09
CA LEU A 42 1.00 8.33 19.36
C LEU A 42 1.32 6.86 19.63
N VAL A 43 1.01 6.32 20.80
CA VAL A 43 1.20 4.91 21.12
C VAL A 43 0.30 4.06 20.24
N LEU A 44 -0.96 4.45 20.07
CA LEU A 44 -1.89 3.74 19.18
C LEU A 44 -1.44 3.81 17.72
N VAL A 45 -0.93 4.96 17.26
CA VAL A 45 -0.37 5.10 15.90
C VAL A 45 0.82 4.16 15.69
N LEU A 46 1.75 4.13 16.65
CA LEU A 46 2.92 3.26 16.58
C LEU A 46 2.52 1.78 16.62
N LEU A 47 1.53 1.40 17.43
CA LEU A 47 0.98 0.04 17.41
C LEU A 47 0.34 -0.29 16.06
N ALA A 48 -0.40 0.63 15.45
CA ALA A 48 -1.02 0.41 14.14
C ALA A 48 0.05 0.21 13.05
N ILE A 49 1.13 0.98 13.08
CA ILE A 49 2.28 0.82 12.17
C ILE A 49 2.95 -0.54 12.42
N LEU A 50 3.19 -0.90 13.68
CA LEU A 50 3.81 -2.18 14.05
C LEU A 50 2.97 -3.36 13.57
N PHE A 51 1.65 -3.33 13.78
CA PHE A 51 0.75 -4.37 13.29
C PHE A 51 0.71 -4.41 11.77
N ASN A 52 0.73 -3.28 11.06
CA ASN A 52 0.81 -3.28 9.60
C ASN A 52 2.08 -3.97 9.09
N ILE A 53 3.24 -3.64 9.67
CA ILE A 53 4.51 -4.29 9.33
C ILE A 53 4.43 -5.80 9.63
N GLY A 54 3.91 -6.16 10.80
CA GLY A 54 3.68 -7.56 11.19
C GLY A 54 2.79 -8.30 10.21
N THR A 55 1.69 -7.71 9.76
CA THR A 55 0.80 -8.26 8.75
C THR A 55 1.54 -8.53 7.44
N ILE A 56 2.35 -7.58 6.96
CA ILE A 56 3.13 -7.76 5.72
C ILE A 56 4.15 -8.90 5.89
N ILE A 57 4.79 -9.01 7.06
CA ILE A 57 5.71 -10.11 7.38
C ILE A 57 4.97 -11.45 7.37
N PHE A 58 3.82 -11.56 8.03
CA PHE A 58 3.05 -12.81 8.08
C PHE A 58 2.57 -13.24 6.71
N PHE A 59 2.06 -12.32 5.88
CA PHE A 59 1.69 -12.63 4.50
C PHE A 59 2.89 -13.09 3.66
N THR A 60 4.05 -12.46 3.84
CA THR A 60 5.29 -12.88 3.19
C THR A 60 5.67 -14.30 3.60
N LEU A 61 5.58 -14.63 4.89
CA LEU A 61 5.84 -15.98 5.40
C LEU A 61 4.84 -17.00 4.84
N SER A 62 3.55 -16.65 4.78
CA SER A 62 2.52 -17.50 4.18
C SER A 62 2.85 -17.84 2.72
N TRP A 63 3.28 -16.86 1.91
CA TRP A 63 3.68 -17.13 0.53
C TRP A 63 4.93 -17.98 0.40
N ARG A 64 5.90 -17.83 1.31
CA ARG A 64 7.10 -18.68 1.33
C ARG A 64 6.76 -20.16 1.50
N VAL A 65 5.64 -20.47 2.15
CA VAL A 65 5.13 -21.85 2.31
C VAL A 65 4.37 -22.33 1.07
N LEU A 66 3.65 -21.43 0.40
CA LEU A 66 2.74 -21.76 -0.70
C LEU A 66 3.42 -21.84 -2.08
N ILE A 67 4.52 -21.10 -2.29
CA ILE A 67 5.21 -21.04 -3.57
C ILE A 67 6.21 -22.21 -3.65
N ALA A 68 6.14 -22.98 -4.74
CA ALA A 68 7.02 -24.14 -4.97
C ALA A 68 8.50 -23.72 -5.10
N GLU A 69 8.72 -22.66 -5.87
CA GLU A 69 9.97 -21.91 -5.93
C GLU A 69 10.17 -21.15 -4.62
N LYS A 70 11.38 -21.19 -4.05
CA LYS A 70 11.65 -20.60 -2.73
C LYS A 70 12.56 -19.37 -2.83
N PRO A 71 12.07 -18.22 -3.33
CA PRO A 71 12.79 -16.96 -3.21
C PRO A 71 13.21 -16.71 -1.76
N SER A 72 14.34 -16.01 -1.59
CA SER A 72 14.77 -15.60 -0.26
C SER A 72 13.71 -14.72 0.41
N PHE A 73 13.56 -14.85 1.73
CA PHE A 73 12.58 -14.04 2.48
C PHE A 73 12.70 -12.53 2.20
N PRO A 74 13.90 -11.91 2.17
CA PRO A 74 14.02 -10.49 1.84
C PRO A 74 13.48 -10.13 0.45
N ARG A 75 13.67 -11.02 -0.54
CA ARG A 75 13.16 -10.80 -1.89
C ARG A 75 11.64 -10.88 -1.93
N LEU A 76 11.06 -11.90 -1.29
CA LEU A 76 9.61 -12.06 -1.21
C LEU A 76 8.95 -10.92 -0.42
N PHE A 77 9.60 -10.45 0.65
CA PHE A 77 9.14 -9.31 1.43
C PHE A 77 9.10 -8.02 0.60
N GLN A 78 10.13 -7.77 -0.23
CA GLN A 78 10.15 -6.64 -1.17
C GLN A 78 9.01 -6.73 -2.19
N ILE A 79 8.76 -7.91 -2.76
CA ILE A 79 7.66 -8.15 -3.70
C ILE A 79 6.33 -7.81 -3.03
N TYR A 80 6.13 -8.25 -1.78
CA TYR A 80 4.95 -7.94 -1.00
C TYR A 80 4.78 -6.45 -0.73
N LEU A 81 5.83 -5.76 -0.31
CA LEU A 81 5.81 -4.32 -0.07
C LEU A 81 5.40 -3.53 -1.32
N VAL A 82 5.99 -3.87 -2.48
CA VAL A 82 5.63 -3.22 -3.75
C VAL A 82 4.18 -3.50 -4.11
N GLY A 83 3.71 -4.74 -3.94
CA GLY A 83 2.31 -5.09 -4.17
C GLY A 83 1.35 -4.31 -3.27
N VAL A 84 1.62 -4.25 -1.96
CA VAL A 84 0.81 -3.48 -1.00
C VAL A 84 0.78 -1.99 -1.35
N LEU A 85 1.93 -1.42 -1.73
CA LEU A 85 2.02 -0.04 -2.18
C LEU A 85 1.12 0.23 -3.39
N VAL A 86 1.21 -0.63 -4.42
CA VAL A 86 0.39 -0.50 -5.63
C VAL A 86 -1.10 -0.70 -5.32
N SER A 87 -1.45 -1.67 -4.47
CA SER A 87 -2.83 -1.89 -4.02
C SER A 87 -3.42 -0.70 -3.27
N ASN A 88 -2.62 0.03 -2.49
CA ASN A 88 -3.08 1.20 -1.73
C ASN A 88 -3.21 2.47 -2.58
N ILE A 89 -2.37 2.63 -3.62
CA ILE A 89 -2.41 3.80 -4.51
C ILE A 89 -3.43 3.61 -5.64
N THR A 90 -3.69 2.36 -6.04
CA THR A 90 -4.58 2.06 -7.15
C THR A 90 -6.04 1.92 -6.65
N PRO A 91 -7.01 2.65 -7.22
CA PRO A 91 -8.44 2.53 -6.87
C PRO A 91 -9.01 1.21 -7.41
N SER A 92 -8.63 0.11 -6.77
CA SER A 92 -8.84 -1.27 -7.23
C SER A 92 -9.36 -2.17 -6.12
N LEU A 93 -9.83 -1.59 -5.02
CA LEU A 93 -10.29 -2.30 -3.82
C LEU A 93 -9.23 -3.28 -3.28
N GLY A 94 -7.95 -2.90 -3.35
CA GLY A 94 -6.84 -3.71 -2.83
C GLY A 94 -6.29 -4.76 -3.81
N ALA A 95 -6.88 -4.95 -5.00
CA ALA A 95 -6.44 -5.97 -5.96
C ALA A 95 -5.33 -5.50 -6.93
N GLY A 96 -5.10 -4.19 -7.05
CA GLY A 96 -4.21 -3.62 -8.07
C GLY A 96 -2.75 -4.04 -7.95
N GLY A 97 -2.29 -4.42 -6.76
CA GLY A 97 -0.94 -4.91 -6.51
C GLY A 97 -0.72 -6.38 -6.85
N GLU A 98 -1.77 -7.18 -7.00
CA GLU A 98 -1.64 -8.63 -7.23
C GLU A 98 -0.97 -8.96 -8.59
N PRO A 99 -1.31 -8.31 -9.72
CA PRO A 99 -0.57 -8.50 -10.97
C PRO A 99 0.91 -8.13 -10.85
N VAL A 100 1.24 -7.09 -10.07
CA VAL A 100 2.63 -6.66 -9.84
C VAL A 100 3.39 -7.70 -9.03
N LYS A 101 2.78 -8.26 -7.98
CA LYS A 101 3.38 -9.37 -7.22
C LYS A 101 3.66 -10.57 -8.12
N ALA A 102 2.71 -10.96 -8.97
CA ALA A 102 2.88 -12.08 -9.91
C ALA A 102 4.02 -11.84 -10.91
N LEU A 103 4.09 -10.65 -11.50
CA LEU A 103 5.17 -10.27 -12.43
C LEU A 103 6.55 -10.26 -11.75
N LEU A 104 6.65 -9.70 -10.55
CA LEU A 104 7.92 -9.66 -9.81
C LEU A 104 8.34 -11.02 -9.28
N LEU A 105 7.37 -11.88 -8.96
CA LEU A 105 7.62 -13.26 -8.55
C LEU A 105 8.16 -14.09 -9.72
N GLY A 106 7.54 -14.02 -10.91
CA GLY A 106 8.03 -14.74 -12.10
C GLY A 106 9.48 -14.39 -12.44
N ASN A 107 9.82 -13.09 -12.43
CA ASN A 107 11.20 -12.63 -12.63
C ASN A 107 12.18 -13.01 -11.50
N ALA A 108 11.70 -13.49 -10.35
CA ALA A 108 12.53 -13.89 -9.22
C ALA A 108 12.73 -15.42 -9.13
N THR A 109 12.02 -16.18 -9.98
CA THR A 109 12.05 -17.64 -10.08
C THR A 109 12.69 -18.13 -11.39
N ASP A 110 12.82 -17.26 -12.39
CA ASP A 110 13.55 -17.52 -13.64
C ASP A 110 15.09 -17.38 -13.49
#